data_AF-A0A956QX17-F1
#
_entry.id   AF-A0A956QX17-F1
#
_cell.length_a   1.000
_cell.length_b   1.000
_cell.length_c   1.000
_cell.angle_alpha   90.00
_cell.angle_beta   90.00
_cell.angle_gamma   90.00
#
_symmetry.space_group_name_H-M   'P 1'
#
loop_
_entity.id
_entity.type
_entity.pdbx_description
1 polymer ?
#
loop_
_entity_poly.entity_id
_entity_poly.type
_entity_poly.pdbx_seq_one_letter_code
_entity_poly.pdbx_strand_id
1 'polypeptide(L)' 'MSDSATYTYDSLGRLKTITFTNGTVITYNYDDMGNRTSVVTSCSGGGC' A
#
# COMPACT_ATOMS: atom_id res chain seq x y z
N MET A 1 -10.87 -16.26 9.87
CA MET A 1 -10.87 -15.14 8.91
C MET A 1 -9.43 -14.94 8.50
N SER A 2 -9.05 -15.38 7.31
CA SER A 2 -7.71 -15.14 6.76
C SER A 2 -7.80 -13.86 5.95
N ASP A 3 -7.58 -12.73 6.61
CA ASP A 3 -7.38 -11.45 5.93
C ASP A 3 -6.10 -11.55 5.11
N SER A 4 -6.29 -11.71 3.79
CA SER A 4 -5.19 -11.91 2.85
C SER A 4 -4.77 -10.53 2.36
N ALA A 5 -3.48 -10.26 2.34
CA ALA A 5 -2.96 -9.01 1.82
C ALA A 5 -2.00 -9.28 0.67
N THR A 6 -2.22 -8.61 -0.46
CA THR A 6 -1.33 -8.63 -1.60
C THR A 6 -0.36 -7.46 -1.49
N TYR A 7 0.93 -7.77 -1.53
CA TYR A 7 2.00 -6.78 -1.47
C TYR A 7 2.67 -6.67 -2.83
N THR A 8 2.81 -5.45 -3.32
CA THR A 8 3.57 -5.14 -4.53
C THR A 8 4.83 -4.40 -4.14
N TYR A 9 5.91 -4.69 -4.85
CA TYR A 9 7.22 -4.10 -4.60
C TYR A 9 7.68 -3.37 -5.85
N ASP A 10 8.38 -2.26 -5.63
CA ASP A 10 9.05 -1.53 -6.69
C ASP A 10 10.37 -2.22 -7.06
N SER A 11 11.06 -1.75 -8.11
CA SER A 11 12.26 -2.38 -8.67
C SER A 11 13.43 -2.46 -7.67
N LEU A 12 13.37 -1.69 -6.60
CA LEU A 12 14.31 -1.66 -5.47
C LEU A 12 13.91 -2.58 -4.31
N GLY A 13 12.86 -3.39 -4.46
CA GLY A 13 12.34 -4.27 -3.40
C GLY A 13 11.59 -3.53 -2.28
N ARG A 14 11.23 -2.27 -2.51
CA ARG A 14 10.49 -1.45 -1.54
C ARG A 14 8.99 -1.63 -1.70
N LEU A 15 8.26 -1.63 -0.59
CA LEU A 15 6.82 -1.87 -0.60
C LEU A 15 6.07 -0.71 -1.27
N LYS A 16 5.44 -0.97 -2.41
CA LYS A 16 4.76 0.04 -3.23
C LYS A 16 3.27 0.13 -2.92
N THR A 17 2.58 -1.00 -2.88
CA THR A 17 1.14 -1.05 -2.60
C THR A 17 0.78 -2.31 -1.82
N ILE A 18 -0.08 -2.15 -0.82
CA ILE A 18 -0.71 -3.23 -0.07
C ILE A 18 -2.20 -3.21 -0.41
N THR A 19 -2.74 -4.34 -0.82
CA THR A 19 -4.18 -4.52 -1.03
C THR A 19 -4.67 -5.60 -0.09
N PHE A 20 -5.49 -5.22 0.89
CA PHE A 20 -6.09 -6.13 1.84
C PHE A 20 -7.43 -6.65 1.31
N THR A 21 -7.78 -7.90 1.63
CA THR A 21 -9.08 -8.50 1.27
C THR A 21 -10.27 -7.83 1.93
N ASN A 22 -10.06 -7.04 2.99
CA ASN A 22 -11.10 -6.23 3.60
C ASN A 22 -11.46 -4.98 2.75
N GLY A 23 -10.78 -4.76 1.62
CA GLY A 23 -11.00 -3.61 0.73
C GLY A 23 -10.14 -2.39 1.09
N THR A 24 -9.20 -2.50 2.02
CA THR A 24 -8.22 -1.47 2.31
C THR A 24 -7.05 -1.57 1.33
N VAL A 25 -6.67 -0.44 0.72
CA VAL A 25 -5.53 -0.31 -0.19
C VAL A 25 -4.60 0.76 0.35
N ILE A 26 -3.36 0.39 0.64
CA ILE A 26 -2.33 1.30 1.11
C ILE A 26 -1.28 1.46 0.01
N THR A 27 -1.08 2.67 -0.48
CA THR A 27 -0.06 2.99 -1.49
C THR A 27 1.03 3.84 -0.86
N TYR A 28 2.28 3.46 -1.11
CA TYR A 28 3.46 4.16 -0.66
C TYR A 28 4.16 4.81 -1.84
N ASN A 29 4.34 6.12 -1.75
CA ASN A 29 5.13 6.88 -2.70
C ASN A 29 6.53 7.12 -2.13
N TYR A 30 7.50 7.03 -3.02
CA TYR A 30 8.89 7.27 -2.69
C TYR A 30 9.51 8.24 -3.69
N ASP A 31 10.40 9.08 -3.21
CA ASP A 31 11.27 9.88 -4.07
C ASP A 31 12.40 9.02 -4.66
N ASP A 32 13.05 9.55 -5.70
CA ASP A 32 14.23 8.99 -6.35
C ASP A 32 15.38 8.70 -5.36
N MET A 33 15.44 9.43 -4.24
CA MET A 33 16.44 9.22 -3.19
C MET A 33 16.17 8.02 -2.28
N GLY A 34 15.06 7.29 -2.46
CA GLY A 34 14.75 6.15 -1.60
C GLY A 34 13.71 6.45 -0.51
N ASN A 35 13.44 7.73 -0.25
CA ASN A 35 12.69 8.20 0.91
C ASN A 35 11.18 8.09 0.68
N ARG A 36 10.44 7.63 1.70
CA ARG A 36 8.98 7.53 1.65
C ARG A 36 8.37 8.92 1.82
N THR A 37 7.79 9.45 0.75
CA THR A 37 7.24 10.82 0.73
C THR A 37 5.78 10.87 1.14
N SER A 38 5.04 9.83 0.80
CA SER A 38 3.60 9.81 1.03
C SER A 38 3.09 8.41 1.28
N VAL A 39 2.05 8.34 2.10
CA VAL A 39 1.28 7.13 2.35
C VAL A 39 -0.17 7.47 2.10
N VAL A 40 -0.76 6.84 1.11
CA VAL A 40 -2.17 6.99 0.78
C VAL A 40 -2.88 5.72 1.20
N THR A 41 -3.71 5.83 2.23
CA THR A 41 -4.60 4.74 2.63
C THR A 41 -5.99 5.03 2.07
N SER A 42 -6.49 4.11 1.25
CA SER A 42 -7.78 4.16 0.59
C SER A 42 -8.58 2.97 1.05
N CYS A 43 -9.68 3.20 1.76
CA CYS A 43 -10.64 2.14 2.09
C CYS A 43 -11.77 2.20 1.06
N SER A 44 -12.05 1.10 0.36
CA SER A 44 -13.17 1.04 -0.61
C SER A 44 -14.55 1.13 0.06
N GLY A 45 -14.64 0.96 1.38
CA GLY A 45 -15.83 1.33 2.15
C GLY A 45 -15.58 2.69 2.78
N GLY A 46 -16.43 3.69 2.50
CA GLY A 46 -16.31 5.09 2.94
C GLY A 46 -16.41 5.36 4.45
N GLY A 47 -15.78 4.53 5.27
CA GLY A 47 -15.68 4.63 6.72
C GLY A 47 -14.29 4.19 7.20
N CYS A 48 -13.24 4.75 6.60
CA CYS A 48 -12.01 4.99 7.34
C CYS A 48 -12.10 6.33 8.08
#